data_AF-A0A1B1TCD2-F1
#
_entry.id   AF-A0A1B1TCD2-F1
#
_cell.length_a   1.000
_cell.length_b   1.000
_cell.length_c   1.000
_cell.angle_alpha   90.00
_cell.angle_beta   90.00
_cell.angle_gamma   90.00
#
_symmetry.space_group_name_H-M   'P 1'
#
loop_
_entity.id
_entity.type
_entity.pdbx_description
1 polymer ?
#
loop_
_entity_poly.entity_id
_entity_poly.type
_entity_poly.pdbx_seq_one_letter_code
_entity_poly.pdbx_strand_id
1 'polypeptide(L)'
;MVVFDLAVKSSTKKRLMELGVSEEHAHRLADDANMDAIKRMTVDQVAKKVGLETGDDELENIMGIIREQMASRKRSRSGRITISRKSILDDDIPQGEDRFNVLNHFLVPHHELIPVDQEESQLAPWDMLQTDFDGSSRLAKELLPKVLITDPAIQAIKEVEESNNSELPAGWLTNRVVKIVRYSRSAGSSTAFRLIVEST
;
A
#
# COMPACT_ATOMS: atom_id res chain seq x y z
N MET A 1 -46.29 4.58 -21.81
CA MET A 1 -45.33 5.04 -22.84
C MET A 1 -44.00 4.38 -22.51
N VAL A 2 -43.68 3.29 -23.19
CA VAL A 2 -42.42 2.56 -22.95
C VAL A 2 -41.33 3.34 -23.67
N VAL A 3 -40.48 4.02 -22.90
CA VAL A 3 -39.30 4.69 -23.44
C VAL A 3 -38.33 3.59 -23.81
N PHE A 4 -38.16 3.34 -25.11
CA PHE A 4 -37.06 2.51 -25.61
C PHE A 4 -35.78 3.29 -25.35
N ASP A 5 -35.04 2.92 -24.30
CA ASP A 5 -33.64 3.32 -24.18
C ASP A 5 -32.91 2.82 -25.43
N LEU A 6 -32.50 3.76 -26.28
CA LEU A 6 -31.68 3.48 -27.45
C LEU A 6 -30.33 2.99 -26.93
N ALA A 7 -30.21 1.68 -26.75
CA ALA A 7 -29.03 1.05 -26.18
C ALA A 7 -27.79 1.53 -26.94
N VAL A 8 -26.95 2.33 -26.28
CA VAL A 8 -25.68 2.80 -26.82
C VAL A 8 -24.73 1.61 -26.81
N LYS A 9 -24.78 0.79 -27.87
CA LYS A 9 -24.02 -0.47 -28.01
C LYS A 9 -22.50 -0.24 -28.12
N SER A 10 -22.06 0.99 -28.39
CA SER A 10 -20.64 1.36 -28.52
C SER A 10 -20.14 2.11 -27.29
N SER A 11 -19.17 1.52 -26.59
CA SER A 11 -18.47 2.13 -25.46
C SER A 11 -17.79 3.45 -25.82
N THR A 12 -17.31 3.58 -27.07
CA THR A 12 -16.73 4.81 -27.60
C THR A 12 -17.78 5.91 -27.77
N LYS A 13 -18.96 5.58 -28.34
CA LYS A 13 -20.08 6.54 -28.49
C LYS A 13 -20.53 7.07 -27.13
N LYS A 14 -20.73 6.17 -26.15
CA LYS A 14 -21.11 6.55 -24.78
C LYS A 14 -20.10 7.54 -24.17
N ARG A 15 -18.81 7.23 -24.29
CA ARG A 15 -17.74 8.06 -23.74
C ARG A 15 -17.64 9.43 -24.41
N LEU A 16 -17.90 9.55 -25.72
CA LEU A 16 -17.91 10.84 -26.41
C LEU A 16 -19.08 11.72 -25.96
N MET A 17 -20.26 11.12 -25.74
CA MET A 17 -21.43 11.85 -25.22
C MET A 17 -21.22 12.33 -23.78
N GLU A 18 -20.60 11.50 -22.92
CA GLU A 18 -20.21 11.89 -21.56
C GLU A 18 -19.23 13.08 -21.55
N LEU A 19 -18.43 13.23 -22.60
CA LEU A 19 -17.47 14.31 -22.77
C LEU A 19 -18.07 15.57 -23.41
N GLY A 20 -19.37 15.60 -23.67
CA GLY A 20 -20.07 16.77 -24.21
C GLY A 20 -20.14 16.86 -25.74
N VAL A 21 -19.80 15.78 -26.47
CA VAL A 21 -20.02 15.72 -27.92
C VAL A 21 -21.48 15.36 -28.19
N SER A 22 -22.12 16.05 -29.16
CA SER A 22 -23.50 15.75 -29.54
C SER A 22 -23.65 14.29 -30.02
N GLU A 23 -24.85 13.72 -29.85
CA GLU A 23 -25.10 12.31 -30.17
C GLU A 23 -24.81 11.99 -31.64
N GLU A 24 -25.15 12.90 -32.55
CA GLU A 24 -24.95 12.74 -33.99
C GLU A 24 -23.46 12.73 -34.36
N HIS A 25 -22.68 13.65 -33.80
CA HIS A 25 -21.24 13.73 -34.04
C HIS A 25 -20.49 12.58 -33.35
N ALA A 26 -20.93 12.17 -32.16
CA ALA A 26 -20.39 11.01 -31.45
C ALA A 26 -20.63 9.70 -32.22
N HIS A 27 -21.79 9.55 -32.87
CA HIS A 27 -22.08 8.40 -33.74
C HIS A 27 -21.14 8.37 -34.94
N ARG A 28 -21.02 9.47 -35.69
CA ARG A 28 -20.15 9.56 -36.87
C ARG A 28 -18.67 9.37 -36.55
N LEU A 29 -18.22 9.86 -35.39
CA LEU A 29 -16.83 9.68 -34.93
C LEU A 29 -16.54 8.23 -34.50
N ALA A 30 -17.51 7.56 -33.86
CA ALA A 30 -17.34 6.24 -33.28
C ALA A 30 -17.71 5.07 -34.20
N ASP A 31 -18.18 5.33 -35.42
CA ASP A 31 -18.65 4.31 -36.39
C ASP A 31 -17.56 3.26 -36.69
N ASP A 32 -16.38 3.73 -37.10
CA ASP A 32 -15.21 2.89 -37.44
C ASP A 32 -13.94 3.24 -36.64
N ALA A 33 -14.05 3.96 -35.52
CA ALA A 33 -12.89 4.35 -34.73
C ALA A 33 -13.08 4.13 -33.23
N ASN A 34 -12.03 3.59 -32.60
CA ASN A 34 -11.92 3.57 -31.15
C ASN A 34 -11.42 4.92 -30.63
N MET A 35 -11.55 5.14 -29.32
CA MET A 35 -11.14 6.38 -28.65
C MET A 35 -9.65 6.71 -28.86
N ASP A 36 -8.78 5.72 -29.04
CA ASP A 36 -7.35 5.95 -29.31
C ASP A 36 -7.08 6.39 -30.76
N ALA A 37 -7.84 5.87 -31.72
CA ALA A 37 -7.79 6.28 -33.11
C ALA A 37 -8.30 7.73 -33.24
N ILE A 38 -9.44 8.06 -32.63
CA ILE A 38 -10.04 9.41 -32.64
C ILE A 38 -9.04 10.45 -32.10
N LYS A 39 -8.33 10.13 -31.01
CA LYS A 39 -7.33 11.03 -30.42
C LYS A 39 -6.11 11.29 -31.29
N ARG A 40 -5.81 10.43 -32.27
CA ARG A 40 -4.70 10.58 -33.22
C ARG A 40 -5.13 11.20 -34.54
N MET A 41 -6.43 11.47 -34.72
CA MET A 41 -6.93 12.09 -35.94
C MET A 41 -6.50 13.55 -36.01
N THR A 42 -6.14 14.00 -37.21
CA THR A 42 -5.89 15.42 -37.48
C THR A 42 -7.21 16.19 -37.57
N VAL A 43 -7.15 17.52 -37.48
CA VAL A 43 -8.33 18.40 -37.58
C VAL A 43 -9.13 18.10 -38.85
N ASP A 44 -8.45 17.97 -39.99
CA ASP A 44 -9.08 17.69 -41.28
C ASP A 44 -9.78 16.32 -41.32
N GLN A 45 -9.24 15.33 -40.62
CA GLN A 45 -9.82 13.99 -40.55
C GLN A 45 -11.07 13.97 -39.65
N VAL A 46 -11.07 14.75 -38.56
CA VAL A 46 -12.24 14.93 -37.69
C VAL A 46 -13.32 15.71 -38.44
N ALA A 47 -12.97 16.80 -39.10
CA ALA A 47 -13.87 17.60 -39.94
C ALA A 47 -14.56 16.73 -41.00
N LYS A 48 -13.79 15.91 -41.73
CA LYS A 48 -14.31 15.00 -42.75
C LYS A 48 -15.28 13.94 -42.20
N LYS A 49 -15.08 13.46 -40.96
CA LYS A 49 -15.98 12.47 -40.34
C LYS A 49 -17.24 13.10 -39.77
N VAL A 50 -17.11 14.28 -39.15
CA VAL A 50 -18.24 14.98 -38.55
C VAL A 50 -19.07 15.69 -39.62
N GLY A 51 -18.48 16.00 -40.78
CA GLY A 51 -19.13 16.69 -41.89
C GLY A 51 -19.18 18.21 -41.69
N LEU A 52 -18.22 18.76 -40.94
CA LEU A 52 -18.10 20.19 -40.64
C LEU A 52 -16.99 20.84 -41.48
N GLU A 53 -17.11 22.14 -41.72
CA GLU A 53 -16.09 22.91 -42.44
C GLU A 53 -14.96 23.35 -41.51
N THR A 54 -13.78 23.57 -42.09
CA THR A 54 -12.60 24.04 -41.33
C THR A 54 -12.82 25.50 -40.92
N GLY A 55 -13.34 25.72 -39.72
CA GLY A 55 -13.66 27.05 -39.20
C GLY A 55 -14.92 27.09 -38.31
N ASP A 56 -15.67 25.99 -38.23
CA ASP A 56 -16.85 25.91 -37.38
C ASP A 56 -16.48 25.85 -35.88
N ASP A 57 -17.18 26.65 -35.06
CA ASP A 57 -17.03 26.67 -33.59
C ASP A 57 -17.27 25.28 -32.97
N GLU A 58 -18.16 24.48 -33.59
CA GLU A 58 -18.45 23.11 -33.16
C GLU A 58 -17.27 22.16 -33.38
N LEU A 59 -16.53 22.33 -34.48
CA LEU A 59 -15.33 21.55 -34.77
C LEU A 59 -14.22 21.89 -33.77
N GLU A 60 -14.07 23.18 -33.45
CA GLU A 60 -13.10 23.64 -32.46
C GLU A 60 -13.42 23.11 -31.06
N ASN A 61 -14.70 23.09 -30.68
CA ASN A 61 -15.16 22.50 -29.42
C ASN A 61 -14.87 20.99 -29.35
N ILE A 62 -15.17 20.23 -30.41
CA ILE A 62 -14.88 18.78 -30.48
C ILE A 62 -13.36 18.53 -30.38
N MET A 63 -12.56 19.32 -31.10
CA MET A 63 -11.10 19.21 -31.04
C MET A 63 -10.55 19.61 -29.66
N GLY A 64 -11.15 20.60 -29.00
CA GLY A 64 -10.83 20.99 -27.62
C GLY A 64 -11.03 19.83 -26.64
N ILE A 65 -12.19 19.19 -26.69
CA ILE A 65 -12.52 18.01 -25.88
C ILE A 65 -11.53 16.86 -26.15
N ILE A 66 -11.21 16.58 -27.42
CA ILE A 66 -10.26 15.53 -27.80
C ILE A 66 -8.85 15.83 -27.27
N ARG A 67 -8.39 17.09 -27.37
CA ARG A 67 -7.07 17.54 -26.89
C ARG A 67 -6.97 17.51 -25.36
N GLU A 68 -8.03 17.89 -24.66
CA GLU A 68 -8.09 17.77 -23.21
C GLU A 68 -7.98 16.30 -22.76
N GLN A 69 -8.61 15.39 -23.48
CA GLN A 69 -8.47 13.95 -23.26
C GLN A 69 -7.10 13.36 -23.66
N MET A 70 -6.32 14.06 -24.49
CA MET A 70 -4.92 13.75 -24.73
C MET A 70 -4.04 14.26 -23.56
N ALA A 71 -4.31 15.46 -23.06
CA ALA A 71 -3.58 16.06 -21.93
C ALA A 71 -3.84 15.33 -20.61
N SER A 72 -5.05 14.81 -20.38
CA SER A 72 -5.41 13.99 -19.21
C SER A 72 -4.54 12.72 -19.07
N ARG A 73 -3.97 12.22 -20.18
CA ARG A 73 -3.00 11.11 -20.18
C ARG A 73 -1.55 11.51 -19.85
N LYS A 74 -1.26 12.80 -19.63
CA LYS A 74 -0.05 13.25 -18.93
C LYS A 74 -0.17 13.15 -17.41
N ARG A 75 -1.08 12.31 -16.89
CA ARG A 75 -0.75 11.62 -15.63
C ARG A 75 0.57 10.90 -15.86
N SER A 76 1.55 11.25 -15.03
CA SER A 76 2.85 10.60 -14.87
C SER A 76 2.82 9.21 -15.48
N ARG A 77 3.72 8.95 -16.42
CA ARG A 77 3.98 7.64 -16.99
C ARG A 77 4.27 6.72 -15.81
N SER A 78 3.21 6.13 -15.24
CA SER A 78 3.32 5.14 -14.18
C SER A 78 4.07 4.03 -14.85
N GLY A 79 5.38 3.98 -14.60
CA GLY A 79 6.08 2.72 -14.66
C GLY A 79 5.18 1.74 -13.92
N ARG A 80 5.14 0.50 -14.39
CA ARG A 80 4.68 -0.58 -13.54
C ARG A 80 5.69 -0.62 -12.38
N ILE A 81 5.46 0.23 -11.38
CA ILE A 81 6.08 0.13 -10.09
C ILE A 81 5.45 -1.15 -9.58
N THR A 82 6.24 -2.21 -9.56
CA THR A 82 5.93 -3.37 -8.74
C THR A 82 5.92 -2.85 -7.31
N ILE A 83 4.81 -2.25 -6.90
CA ILE A 83 4.57 -1.88 -5.51
C ILE A 83 4.57 -3.22 -4.79
N SER A 84 5.65 -3.46 -4.05
CA SER A 84 5.76 -4.66 -3.24
C SER A 84 4.53 -4.71 -2.33
N ARG A 85 4.02 -5.90 -2.01
CA ARG A 85 2.91 -6.02 -1.04
C ARG A 85 3.25 -5.31 0.28
N LYS A 86 4.55 -5.20 0.61
CA LYS A 86 5.11 -4.50 1.77
C LYS A 86 4.79 -3.00 1.77
N SER A 87 4.96 -2.32 0.63
CA SER A 87 4.68 -0.87 0.53
C SER A 87 3.19 -0.53 0.64
N ILE A 88 2.29 -1.42 0.19
CA ILE A 88 0.83 -1.22 0.38
C ILE A 88 0.46 -1.32 1.87
N LEU A 89 1.11 -2.21 2.61
CA LEU A 89 0.83 -2.38 4.04
C LEU A 89 1.39 -1.24 4.90
N ASP A 90 2.53 -0.67 4.50
CA ASP A 90 3.09 0.53 5.15
C ASP A 90 2.23 1.79 4.84
N ASP A 91 1.64 1.88 3.64
CA ASP A 91 0.74 2.96 3.23
C ASP A 91 -0.65 2.90 3.91
N ASP A 92 -1.07 1.73 4.41
CA ASP A 92 -2.37 1.52 5.08
C ASP A 92 -2.36 1.95 6.57
N ILE A 93 -1.23 2.38 7.12
CA ILE A 93 -1.16 2.88 8.50
C ILE A 93 -1.48 4.38 8.48
N PRO A 94 -2.65 4.82 9.00
CA PRO A 94 -3.01 6.24 9.02
C PRO A 94 -1.99 7.03 9.85
N GLN A 95 -1.27 7.92 9.18
CA GLN A 95 -0.27 8.85 9.73
C GLN A 95 -0.93 10.08 10.39
N GLY A 96 -2.06 9.89 11.09
CA GLY A 96 -2.78 10.97 11.77
C GLY A 96 -2.06 11.44 13.04
N GLU A 97 -2.26 12.70 13.42
CA GLU A 97 -1.69 13.32 14.63
C GLU A 97 -2.16 12.64 15.94
N ASP A 98 -3.36 12.04 15.96
CA ASP A 98 -3.93 11.32 17.12
C ASP A 98 -3.68 9.80 17.05
N ARG A 99 -2.41 9.37 17.03
CA ARG A 99 -2.08 7.94 17.03
C ARG A 99 -2.17 7.36 18.44
N PHE A 100 -3.11 6.43 18.64
CA PHE A 100 -3.25 5.72 19.92
C PHE A 100 -2.06 4.79 20.16
N ASN A 101 -1.34 5.00 21.26
CA ASN A 101 -0.28 4.08 21.69
C ASN A 101 -0.90 2.77 22.22
N VAL A 102 -0.74 1.70 21.44
CA VAL A 102 -1.26 0.35 21.76
C VAL A 102 -0.77 -0.17 23.12
N LEU A 103 0.44 0.21 23.54
CA LEU A 103 1.03 -0.21 24.82
C LEU A 103 0.26 0.33 26.03
N ASN A 104 -0.55 1.38 25.86
CA ASN A 104 -1.38 1.95 26.93
C ASN A 104 -2.71 1.20 27.13
N HIS A 105 -3.02 0.23 26.27
CA HIS A 105 -4.29 -0.49 26.35
C HIS A 105 -4.26 -1.56 27.45
N PHE A 106 -5.33 -1.67 28.26
CA PHE A 106 -5.38 -2.58 29.42
C PHE A 106 -5.24 -4.08 29.08
N LEU A 107 -5.64 -4.49 27.87
CA LEU A 107 -5.47 -5.87 27.39
C LEU A 107 -4.04 -6.17 26.91
N VAL A 108 -3.25 -5.13 26.62
CA VAL A 108 -1.90 -5.29 26.08
C VAL A 108 -0.97 -5.42 27.28
N PRO A 109 -0.30 -6.57 27.48
CA PRO A 109 0.65 -6.74 28.57
C PRO A 109 1.87 -5.84 28.34
N HIS A 110 2.68 -5.67 29.39
CA HIS A 110 3.89 -4.88 29.29
C HIS A 110 4.94 -5.61 28.44
N HIS A 111 5.44 -4.95 27.41
CA HIS A 111 6.49 -5.46 26.52
C HIS A 111 7.78 -4.68 26.75
N GLU A 112 8.88 -5.39 26.95
CA GLU A 112 10.20 -4.84 27.22
C GLU A 112 11.22 -5.50 26.27
N LEU A 113 12.00 -4.70 25.55
CA LEU A 113 13.07 -5.22 24.71
C LEU A 113 14.28 -5.56 25.57
N ILE A 114 14.77 -6.80 25.48
CA ILE A 114 15.92 -7.24 26.28
C ILE A 114 17.22 -6.79 25.61
N PRO A 115 18.15 -6.15 26.33
CA PRO A 115 19.50 -5.90 25.83
C PRO A 115 20.24 -7.20 25.48
N VAL A 116 21.01 -7.20 24.40
CA VAL A 116 21.65 -8.42 23.86
C VAL A 116 22.58 -9.09 24.88
N ASP A 117 23.26 -8.30 25.69
CA ASP A 117 24.14 -8.72 26.78
C ASP A 117 23.39 -9.43 27.92
N GLN A 118 22.09 -9.16 28.09
CA GLN A 118 21.26 -9.73 29.16
C GLN A 118 20.40 -10.90 28.70
N GLU A 119 20.32 -11.16 27.38
CA GLU A 119 19.47 -12.23 26.83
C GLU A 119 19.84 -13.59 27.41
N GLU A 120 21.13 -13.92 27.50
CA GLU A 120 21.60 -15.21 28.05
C GLU A 120 21.25 -15.36 29.54
N SER A 121 21.47 -14.32 30.35
CA SER A 121 21.15 -14.34 31.78
C SER A 121 19.65 -14.47 32.05
N GLN A 122 18.83 -13.72 31.31
CA GLN A 122 17.36 -13.78 31.44
C GLN A 122 16.82 -15.13 31.01
N LEU A 123 17.42 -15.77 30.00
CA LEU A 123 16.96 -17.03 29.43
C LEU A 123 17.63 -18.27 30.05
N ALA A 124 18.57 -18.08 30.97
CA ALA A 124 19.26 -19.15 31.70
C ALA A 124 18.31 -20.19 32.35
N PRO A 125 17.14 -19.82 32.93
CA PRO A 125 16.22 -20.80 33.50
C PRO A 125 15.66 -21.83 32.51
N TRP A 126 15.71 -21.54 31.20
CA TRP A 126 15.18 -22.40 30.15
C TRP A 126 16.23 -23.29 29.47
N ASP A 127 17.49 -23.23 29.92
CA ASP A 127 18.61 -24.05 29.41
C ASP A 127 18.70 -24.09 27.88
N MET A 128 18.67 -22.90 27.26
CA MET A 128 18.64 -22.75 25.81
C MET A 128 20.03 -22.63 25.17
N LEU A 129 21.10 -22.91 25.91
CA LEU A 129 22.45 -22.91 25.35
C LEU A 129 22.68 -24.21 24.56
N GLN A 130 23.09 -24.08 23.30
CA GLN A 130 23.47 -25.19 22.45
C GLN A 130 24.93 -25.04 22.02
N THR A 131 25.64 -26.15 22.02
CA THR A 131 26.99 -26.23 21.45
C THR A 131 26.87 -26.56 19.98
N ASP A 132 27.39 -25.69 19.13
CA ASP A 132 27.48 -25.95 17.69
C ASP A 132 28.58 -26.96 17.37
N PHE A 133 28.61 -27.41 16.12
CA PHE A 133 29.64 -28.34 15.62
C PHE A 133 31.07 -27.80 15.77
N ASP A 134 31.23 -26.48 15.76
CA ASP A 134 32.52 -25.78 15.92
C ASP A 134 32.95 -25.64 17.41
N GLY A 135 32.13 -26.14 18.35
CA GLY A 135 32.39 -26.02 19.80
C GLY A 135 32.03 -24.66 20.39
N SER A 136 31.54 -23.71 19.58
CA SER A 136 30.99 -22.44 20.05
C SER A 136 29.63 -22.65 20.75
N SER A 137 29.40 -21.91 21.82
CA SER A 137 28.10 -21.88 22.50
C SER A 137 27.22 -20.81 21.87
N ARG A 138 26.01 -21.18 21.46
CA ARG A 138 24.99 -20.25 20.97
C ARG A 138 23.70 -20.40 21.76
N LEU A 139 22.99 -19.28 21.93
CA LEU A 139 21.65 -19.29 22.49
C LEU A 139 20.65 -19.69 21.40
N ALA A 140 19.90 -20.78 21.63
CA ALA A 140 18.91 -21.33 20.72
C ALA A 140 17.59 -20.52 20.74
N LYS A 141 17.68 -19.24 20.36
CA LYS A 141 16.54 -18.29 20.37
C LYS A 141 15.39 -18.73 19.47
N GLU A 142 15.68 -19.53 18.45
CA GLU A 142 14.71 -20.09 17.50
C GLU A 142 13.64 -20.98 18.15
N LEU A 143 13.91 -21.49 19.37
CA LEU A 143 12.97 -22.30 20.15
C LEU A 143 11.90 -21.45 20.85
N LEU A 144 12.12 -20.13 20.96
CA LEU A 144 11.16 -19.23 21.57
C LEU A 144 9.91 -19.06 20.69
N PRO A 145 8.72 -18.86 21.31
CA PRO A 145 7.53 -18.47 20.58
C PRO A 145 7.79 -17.20 19.75
N LYS A 146 7.32 -17.20 18.49
CA LYS A 146 7.62 -16.13 17.53
C LYS A 146 6.59 -15.01 17.61
N VAL A 147 7.04 -13.77 17.41
CA VAL A 147 6.20 -12.59 17.20
C VAL A 147 6.65 -11.87 15.93
N LEU A 148 5.70 -11.43 15.12
CA LEU A 148 6.01 -10.75 13.86
C LEU A 148 6.50 -9.34 14.12
N ILE A 149 7.43 -8.86 13.30
CA ILE A 149 7.86 -7.46 13.31
C ILE A 149 6.70 -6.49 13.02
N THR A 150 5.68 -6.93 12.29
CA THR A 150 4.48 -6.14 11.97
C THR A 150 3.46 -6.11 13.11
N ASP A 151 3.74 -6.73 14.26
CA ASP A 151 2.87 -6.66 15.42
C ASP A 151 2.79 -5.22 15.97
N PRO A 152 1.59 -4.69 16.30
CA PRO A 152 1.44 -3.31 16.75
C PRO A 152 2.24 -2.95 18.01
N ALA A 153 2.41 -3.87 18.96
CA ALA A 153 3.20 -3.60 20.16
C ALA A 153 4.70 -3.50 19.83
N ILE A 154 5.17 -4.37 18.93
CA ILE A 154 6.57 -4.35 18.46
C ILE A 154 6.86 -3.10 17.63
N GLN A 155 5.92 -2.67 16.78
CA GLN A 155 6.02 -1.41 16.03
C GLN A 155 6.07 -0.19 16.95
N ALA A 156 5.25 -0.16 18.00
CA ALA A 156 5.30 0.94 18.98
C ALA A 156 6.67 1.02 19.69
N ILE A 157 7.27 -0.12 20.06
CA ILE A 157 8.62 -0.16 20.65
C ILE A 157 9.66 0.32 19.64
N LYS A 158 9.55 -0.14 18.39
CA LYS A 158 10.46 0.24 17.31
C LYS A 158 10.46 1.76 17.09
N GLU A 159 9.28 2.36 17.00
CA GLU A 159 9.10 3.80 16.78
C GLU A 159 9.70 4.63 17.92
N VAL A 160 9.52 4.20 19.17
CA VAL A 160 10.12 4.86 20.35
C VAL A 160 11.65 4.76 20.31
N GLU A 161 12.20 3.57 20.01
CA GLU A 161 13.65 3.38 19.99
C GLU A 161 14.33 4.12 18.84
N GLU A 162 13.71 4.14 17.66
CA GLU A 162 14.20 4.90 16.49
C GLU A 162 14.09 6.42 16.69
N SER A 163 13.10 6.88 17.47
CA SER A 163 13.00 8.29 17.88
C SER A 163 14.11 8.69 18.86
N ASN A 164 14.55 7.76 19.71
CA ASN A 164 15.62 7.99 20.67
C ASN A 164 17.02 7.87 20.04
N ASN A 165 17.18 6.98 19.05
CA ASN A 165 18.46 6.69 18.43
C ASN A 165 18.33 6.61 16.90
N SER A 166 18.83 7.65 16.23
CA SER A 166 18.82 7.76 14.77
C SER A 166 19.88 6.91 14.05
N GLU A 167 20.80 6.26 14.77
CA GLU A 167 21.94 5.52 14.19
C GLU A 167 21.72 4.00 14.14
N LEU A 168 20.48 3.53 14.35
CA LEU A 168 20.18 2.11 14.34
C LEU A 168 20.32 1.50 12.93
N PRO A 169 21.00 0.35 12.78
CA PRO A 169 21.17 -0.28 11.48
C PRO A 169 19.84 -0.83 10.94
N ALA A 170 19.73 -0.97 9.62
CA ALA A 170 18.55 -1.59 9.01
C ALA A 170 18.34 -3.03 9.54
N GLY A 171 17.13 -3.34 9.99
CA GLY A 171 16.78 -4.67 10.50
C GLY A 171 17.31 -4.98 11.91
N TRP A 172 17.75 -3.98 12.68
CA TRP A 172 18.28 -4.14 14.03
C TRP A 172 17.38 -4.90 15.02
N LEU A 173 16.06 -4.88 14.77
CA LEU A 173 15.05 -5.51 15.62
C LEU A 173 14.87 -7.02 15.34
N THR A 174 15.42 -7.51 14.22
CA THR A 174 15.32 -8.92 13.86
C THR A 174 16.17 -9.79 14.80
N ASN A 175 15.67 -10.99 15.11
CA ASN A 175 16.33 -11.93 16.04
C ASN A 175 16.56 -11.41 17.47
N ARG A 176 15.89 -10.31 17.85
CA ARG A 176 15.86 -9.80 19.22
C ARG A 176 14.77 -10.49 20.03
N VAL A 177 14.97 -10.52 21.34
CA VAL A 177 14.01 -11.11 22.28
C VAL A 177 13.21 -10.02 22.98
N VAL A 178 11.89 -10.17 22.96
CA VAL A 178 10.98 -9.34 23.75
C VAL A 178 10.51 -10.11 24.99
N LYS A 179 10.57 -9.45 26.14
CA LYS A 179 10.01 -9.91 27.40
C LYS A 179 8.60 -9.37 27.56
N ILE A 180 7.68 -10.24 27.90
CA ILE A 180 6.26 -9.92 28.07
C ILE A 180 5.88 -10.21 29.52
N VAL A 181 5.52 -9.17 30.25
CA VAL A 181 5.07 -9.28 31.65
C VAL A 181 3.57 -9.06 31.68
N ARG A 182 2.83 -10.12 32.02
CA ARG A 182 1.38 -10.05 32.23
C ARG A 182 1.06 -10.12 33.73
N TYR A 183 0.15 -9.27 34.16
CA TYR A 183 -0.44 -9.39 35.48
C TYR A 183 -1.52 -10.48 35.47
N SER A 184 -1.51 -11.35 36.47
CA SER A 184 -2.52 -12.40 36.64
C SER A 184 -3.04 -12.39 38.07
N ARG A 185 -4.36 -12.42 38.22
CA ARG A 185 -4.99 -12.44 39.55
C ARG A 185 -4.65 -13.71 40.34
N SER A 186 -4.35 -14.82 39.67
CA SER A 186 -4.05 -16.10 40.32
C SER A 186 -2.56 -16.32 40.58
N ALA A 187 -1.68 -15.81 39.72
CA ALA A 187 -0.24 -16.07 39.77
C ALA A 187 0.59 -14.83 40.17
N GLY A 188 -0.04 -13.67 40.38
CA GLY A 188 0.62 -12.39 40.59
C GLY A 188 1.11 -11.81 39.26
N SER A 189 2.26 -12.28 38.78
CA SER A 189 2.81 -11.90 37.48
C SER A 189 3.34 -13.13 36.75
N SER A 190 3.26 -13.11 35.43
CA SER A 190 3.80 -14.16 34.57
C SER A 190 4.64 -13.50 33.49
N THR A 191 5.87 -13.97 33.37
CA THR A 191 6.84 -13.50 32.37
C THR A 191 6.91 -14.52 31.25
N ALA A 192 6.85 -14.05 30.01
CA ALA A 192 7.05 -14.84 28.82
C ALA A 192 8.07 -14.16 27.91
N PHE A 193 8.76 -14.94 27.09
CA PHE A 193 9.76 -14.47 26.15
C PHE A 193 9.33 -14.83 24.74
N ARG A 194 9.53 -13.92 23.78
CA ARG A 194 9.24 -14.15 22.36
C ARG A 194 10.37 -13.67 21.46
N LEU A 195 10.60 -14.39 20.37
CA LEU A 195 11.55 -14.02 19.33
C LEU A 195 10.87 -13.17 18.27
N ILE A 196 11.46 -12.01 17.96
CA ILE A 196 10.98 -11.15 16.87
C ILE A 196 11.47 -11.71 15.53
N VAL A 197 10.53 -11.96 14.62
CA VAL A 197 10.78 -12.50 13.28
C VAL A 197 10.17 -11.61 12.20
N GLU A 198 10.79 -11.56 11.03
CA GLU A 198 10.17 -10.97 9.85
C GLU A 198 9.21 -11.96 9.20
N SER A 199 8.15 -11.48 8.55
CA SER A 199 7.27 -12.36 7.77
C SER A 199 8.08 -13.01 6.64
N THR A 200 8.08 -14.34 6.61
CA THR A 200 8.65 -15.13 5.51
C THR A 200 7.75 -15.06 4.27
#